data_AF-A0A8J5WKG7-F1
#
_entry.id   AF-A0A8J5WKG7-F1
#
_cell.length_a   1.000
_cell.length_b   1.000
_cell.length_c   1.000
_cell.angle_alpha   90.00
_cell.angle_beta   90.00
_cell.angle_gamma   90.00
#
_symmetry.space_group_name_H-M   'P 1'
#
loop_
_entity.id
_entity.type
_entity.pdbx_description
1 polymer ?
#
loop_
_entity_poly.entity_id
_entity_poly.type
_entity_poly.pdbx_seq_one_letter_code
_entity_poly.pdbx_strand_id
1 'polypeptide(L)'
;MSSEGPKCIAFRCEKTGSYLRYAHESDKPFMELNGEDCINPYTRFYIEASKEHHGLVHIRCCYNNTYWVAKEQQQEDGSGWIITTVDELEDDLSNPSCTLFKLVPADLLPLLPAMEDRDVPPPHSVRFHHARLGKQVDLQVEAVKDSKNDLNNAYTLVDFSGQEKQLPQHVVFKGDNGHYLSGRVIEGRNYLQFASDDMADATVINTTHYLSNGNVRIKNSRFGRFWRRSPNWIWADSSDTGGGNLDTVFSVVKIGDIFALQNKGNNRYCRRLTIEGKTNCLNASAETVIKEARLEIEEPVFSREIYDVTYDLSKARIYDKKVLAMDSATGENNGSTNDRIKLSFTYTETEITSWDSTLSLMLGVETKIKAGVPLIADGSVTIKSEFTGSYTWGSSIEKSMSKQTEYEADVPPRTRVTLTLVAEKAHCDVPFSYKQRDIMYDGRTVIQTKYDGIYAGANCFNFNFVRKEENI
;
A
#
# COMPACT_ATOMS: atom_id res chain seq x y z
N MET A 1 8.55 -10.58 21.23
CA MET A 1 8.94 -10.31 19.83
C MET A 1 7.97 -11.05 18.93
N SER A 2 6.85 -10.44 18.56
CA SER A 2 6.00 -10.94 17.47
C SER A 2 6.44 -10.23 16.21
N SER A 3 7.14 -10.94 15.33
CA SER A 3 7.55 -10.49 14.00
C SER A 3 6.38 -10.54 13.01
N GLU A 4 5.21 -10.06 13.41
CA GLU A 4 4.12 -9.84 12.46
C GLU A 4 4.40 -8.53 11.72
N GLY A 5 4.42 -8.59 10.38
CA GLY A 5 4.56 -7.41 9.53
C GLY A 5 3.41 -6.41 9.71
N PRO A 6 3.48 -5.25 9.05
CA PRO A 6 2.42 -4.25 9.13
C PRO A 6 1.06 -4.82 8.74
N LYS A 7 0.01 -4.44 9.48
CA LYS A 7 -1.37 -4.82 9.17
C LYS A 7 -2.06 -3.73 8.37
N CYS A 8 -2.52 -4.04 7.16
CA CYS A 8 -3.29 -3.11 6.34
C CYS A 8 -4.75 -3.10 6.80
N ILE A 9 -5.27 -1.92 7.12
CA ILE A 9 -6.61 -1.77 7.68
C ILE A 9 -7.31 -0.52 7.13
N ALA A 10 -8.63 -0.48 7.26
CA ALA A 10 -9.41 0.75 7.18
C ALA A 10 -10.18 0.97 8.49
N PHE A 11 -10.37 2.23 8.87
CA PHE A 11 -11.14 2.61 10.06
C PHE A 11 -12.50 3.13 9.65
N ARG A 12 -13.57 2.43 10.05
CA ARG A 12 -14.95 2.86 9.82
C ARG A 12 -15.52 3.45 11.10
N CYS A 13 -16.00 4.69 11.07
CA CYS A 13 -16.64 5.29 12.24
C CYS A 13 -18.03 4.70 12.45
N GLU A 14 -18.32 4.31 13.68
CA GLU A 14 -19.60 3.73 14.06
C GLU A 14 -20.76 4.72 13.99
N LYS A 15 -20.49 6.00 14.29
CA LYS A 15 -21.52 7.04 14.31
C LYS A 15 -21.99 7.44 12.92
N THR A 16 -21.06 7.60 11.98
CA THR A 16 -21.35 8.12 10.64
C THR A 16 -21.42 7.01 9.58
N GLY A 17 -20.80 5.86 9.84
CA GLY A 17 -20.62 4.79 8.85
C GLY A 17 -19.54 5.07 7.81
N SER A 18 -18.97 6.29 7.79
CA SER A 18 -17.89 6.72 6.89
C SER A 18 -16.55 6.12 7.28
N TYR A 19 -15.65 6.03 6.32
CA TYR A 19 -14.25 5.66 6.54
C TYR A 19 -13.39 6.89 6.82
N LEU A 20 -12.40 6.71 7.68
CA LEU A 20 -11.35 7.69 7.86
C LEU A 20 -10.46 7.71 6.61
N ARG A 21 -10.07 8.91 6.15
CA ARG A 21 -9.23 9.09 4.97
C ARG A 21 -8.16 10.16 5.14
N TYR A 22 -7.07 10.01 4.40
CA TYR A 22 -6.08 11.05 4.13
C TYR A 22 -6.64 12.08 3.14
N ALA A 23 -6.63 13.36 3.50
CA ALA A 23 -7.09 14.46 2.65
C ALA A 23 -6.04 14.84 1.60
N HIS A 24 -5.93 14.02 0.55
CA HIS A 24 -4.92 14.20 -0.50
C HIS A 24 -5.13 15.48 -1.34
N GLU A 25 -6.36 15.98 -1.41
CA GLU A 25 -6.72 17.17 -2.19
C GLU A 25 -6.30 18.48 -1.49
N SER A 26 -5.96 18.42 -0.20
CA SER A 26 -5.57 19.56 0.61
C SER A 26 -4.05 19.79 0.58
N ASP A 27 -3.66 21.06 0.62
CA ASP A 27 -2.25 21.46 0.82
C ASP A 27 -1.72 21.00 2.19
N LYS A 28 -2.61 20.84 3.18
CA LYS A 28 -2.27 20.38 4.52
C LYS A 28 -2.57 18.89 4.68
N PRO A 29 -1.61 18.06 5.11
CA PRO A 29 -1.79 16.61 5.20
C PRO A 29 -2.53 16.23 6.49
N PHE A 30 -3.85 16.40 6.53
CA PHE A 30 -4.69 16.01 7.66
C PHE A 30 -5.64 14.85 7.32
N MET A 31 -6.35 14.38 8.34
CA MET A 31 -7.29 13.26 8.24
C MET A 31 -8.74 13.76 8.24
N GLU A 32 -9.61 13.12 7.45
CA GLU A 32 -11.03 13.42 7.36
C GLU A 32 -11.90 12.17 7.53
N LEU A 33 -13.14 12.35 7.99
CA LEU A 33 -14.11 11.28 8.22
C LEU A 33 -15.32 11.40 7.28
N ASN A 34 -15.02 11.36 6.00
CA ASN A 34 -15.97 11.43 4.90
C ASN A 34 -15.58 10.44 3.78
N GLY A 35 -14.71 9.47 4.06
CA GLY A 35 -14.39 8.40 3.12
C GLY A 35 -15.62 7.54 2.85
N GLU A 36 -15.97 7.37 1.58
CA GLU A 36 -17.17 6.66 1.15
C GLU A 36 -16.98 5.14 1.12
N ASP A 37 -15.73 4.68 0.95
CA ASP A 37 -15.37 3.27 0.84
C ASP A 37 -13.98 2.98 1.42
N CYS A 38 -13.64 1.71 1.56
CA CYS A 38 -12.31 1.23 1.95
C CYS A 38 -11.54 0.58 0.79
N ILE A 39 -11.84 0.96 -0.46
CA ILE A 39 -11.23 0.43 -1.68
C ILE A 39 -10.42 1.50 -2.43
N ASN A 40 -10.05 2.57 -1.74
CA ASN A 40 -9.19 3.64 -2.23
C ASN A 40 -7.95 3.80 -1.31
N PRO A 41 -6.82 4.32 -1.83
CA PRO A 41 -5.56 4.30 -1.11
C PRO A 41 -5.54 5.32 0.05
N TYR A 42 -6.48 6.26 0.03
CA TYR A 42 -6.59 7.32 1.03
C TYR A 42 -7.24 6.83 2.33
N THR A 43 -8.04 5.76 2.27
CA THR A 43 -8.81 5.22 3.41
C THR A 43 -8.15 4.02 4.08
N ARG A 44 -6.99 3.60 3.58
CA ARG A 44 -6.22 2.49 4.12
C ARG A 44 -4.96 2.96 4.83
N PHE A 45 -4.63 2.25 5.90
CA PHE A 45 -3.50 2.53 6.77
C PHE A 45 -2.78 1.24 7.12
N TYR A 46 -1.46 1.33 7.31
CA TYR A 46 -0.65 0.29 7.90
C TYR A 46 -0.50 0.54 9.39
N ILE A 47 -0.82 -0.47 10.22
CA ILE A 47 -0.48 -0.49 11.64
C ILE A 47 0.86 -1.22 11.80
N GLU A 48 1.81 -0.55 12.42
CA GLU A 48 3.15 -1.08 12.72
C GLU A 48 3.37 -1.08 14.23
N ALA A 49 3.76 -2.22 14.81
CA ALA A 49 4.06 -2.27 16.24
C ALA A 49 5.32 -1.47 16.57
N SER A 50 5.30 -0.70 17.66
CA SER A 50 6.49 -0.02 18.18
C SER A 50 7.56 -1.05 18.55
N LYS A 51 8.81 -0.72 18.20
CA LYS A 51 9.98 -1.54 18.58
C LYS A 51 10.37 -1.33 20.03
N GLU A 52 10.04 -0.17 20.60
CA GLU A 52 10.48 0.25 21.94
C GLU A 52 9.36 0.13 22.99
N HIS A 53 8.10 0.26 22.58
CA HIS A 53 6.96 0.32 23.49
C HIS A 53 5.90 -0.74 23.20
N HIS A 54 5.86 -1.78 24.03
CA HIS A 54 4.90 -2.86 23.88
C HIS A 54 3.44 -2.39 23.92
N GLY A 55 2.65 -2.76 22.91
CA GLY A 55 1.24 -2.42 22.78
C GLY A 55 0.96 -1.02 22.22
N LEU A 56 2.00 -0.26 21.89
CA LEU A 56 1.88 0.97 21.09
C LEU A 56 2.17 0.67 19.62
N VAL A 57 1.57 1.48 18.75
CA VAL A 57 1.66 1.33 17.31
C VAL A 57 1.92 2.66 16.63
N HIS A 58 2.61 2.59 15.49
CA HIS A 58 2.65 3.63 14.47
C HIS A 58 1.53 3.38 13.46
N ILE A 59 0.90 4.44 12.97
CA ILE A 59 -0.14 4.37 11.93
C ILE A 59 0.38 5.11 10.71
N ARG A 60 0.51 4.41 9.58
CA ARG A 60 1.08 4.93 8.34
C ARG A 60 0.05 4.95 7.22
N CYS A 61 -0.05 6.03 6.47
CA CYS A 61 -0.97 6.15 5.35
C CYS A 61 -0.53 5.23 4.19
N CYS A 62 -1.46 4.50 3.56
CA CYS A 62 -1.13 3.70 2.39
C CYS A 62 -0.75 4.54 1.18
N TYR A 63 -1.38 5.72 1.00
CA TYR A 63 -1.18 6.58 -0.18
C TYR A 63 0.28 7.05 -0.37
N ASN A 64 0.89 7.61 0.68
CA ASN A 64 2.20 8.28 0.61
C ASN A 64 3.21 7.79 1.67
N ASN A 65 2.87 6.73 2.39
CA ASN A 65 3.71 6.13 3.43
C ASN A 65 4.12 7.07 4.58
N THR A 66 3.43 8.20 4.81
CA THR A 66 3.72 9.07 5.95
C THR A 66 2.98 8.61 7.21
N TYR A 67 3.60 8.84 8.37
CA TYR A 67 3.12 8.41 9.69
C TYR A 67 2.25 9.47 10.35
N TRP A 68 1.23 9.04 11.08
CA TRP A 68 0.38 9.92 11.88
C TRP A 68 1.15 10.56 13.03
N VAL A 69 0.89 11.85 13.26
CA VAL A 69 1.36 12.59 14.43
C VAL A 69 0.27 13.54 14.90
N ALA A 70 0.13 13.74 16.22
CA ALA A 70 -0.77 14.76 16.74
C ALA A 70 -0.10 16.14 16.69
N LYS A 71 -0.81 17.12 16.13
CA LYS A 71 -0.37 18.52 16.08
C LYS A 71 -1.40 19.43 16.73
N GLU A 72 -0.92 20.35 17.55
CA GLU A 72 -1.77 21.37 18.15
C GLU A 72 -2.13 22.44 17.10
N GLN A 73 -3.42 22.78 17.03
CA GLN A 73 -3.94 23.83 16.17
C GLN A 73 -4.65 24.87 17.04
N GLN A 74 -4.27 26.13 16.88
CA GLN A 74 -4.98 27.24 17.53
C GLN A 74 -6.31 27.50 16.81
N GLN A 75 -7.38 27.63 17.59
CA GLN A 75 -8.73 27.96 17.15
C GLN A 75 -9.22 29.20 17.89
N GLU A 76 -10.29 29.83 17.36
CA GLU A 76 -10.87 31.05 17.93
C GLU A 76 -11.33 30.87 19.40
N ASP A 77 -11.70 29.64 19.79
CA ASP A 77 -12.23 29.30 21.12
C ASP A 77 -11.24 28.50 22.01
N GLY A 78 -9.99 28.30 21.59
CA GLY A 78 -8.97 27.52 22.32
C GLY A 78 -8.02 26.73 21.41
N SER A 79 -7.10 25.93 21.96
CA SER A 79 -6.26 25.02 21.17
C SER A 79 -6.83 23.60 21.11
N GLY A 80 -6.89 23.03 19.90
CA GLY A 80 -7.32 21.66 19.62
C GLY A 80 -6.17 20.80 19.11
N TRP A 81 -6.33 19.47 19.07
CA TRP A 81 -5.36 18.55 18.47
C TRP A 81 -5.93 17.95 17.20
N ILE A 82 -5.17 17.99 16.12
CA ILE A 82 -5.46 17.31 14.85
C ILE A 82 -4.44 16.21 14.60
N ILE A 83 -4.81 15.22 13.78
CA ILE A 83 -3.83 14.27 13.25
C ILE A 83 -3.38 14.75 11.88
N THR A 84 -2.08 14.95 11.77
CA THR A 84 -1.36 15.25 10.53
C THR A 84 -0.39 14.10 10.23
N THR A 85 0.40 14.20 9.16
CA THR A 85 1.43 13.20 8.87
C THR A 85 2.86 13.75 8.82
N VAL A 86 3.85 12.88 9.08
CA VAL A 86 5.30 13.13 9.00
C VAL A 86 6.02 11.98 8.31
N ASP A 87 7.25 12.21 7.85
CA ASP A 87 8.00 11.25 7.02
C ASP A 87 8.59 10.10 7.82
N GLU A 88 9.05 10.35 9.05
CA GLU A 88 9.70 9.35 9.88
C GLU A 88 8.87 9.05 11.13
N LEU A 89 8.98 7.81 11.59
CA LEU A 89 8.43 7.40 12.88
C LEU A 89 9.29 7.96 14.02
N GLU A 90 8.66 8.22 15.16
CA GLU A 90 9.31 8.71 16.37
C GLU A 90 8.75 7.96 17.58
N ASP A 91 9.59 7.13 18.20
CA ASP A 91 9.26 6.30 19.35
C ASP A 91 9.44 7.06 20.69
N ASP A 92 10.22 8.15 20.74
CA ASP A 92 10.43 8.91 21.97
C ASP A 92 9.16 9.62 22.44
N LEU A 93 8.56 9.10 23.52
CA LEU A 93 7.36 9.63 24.16
C LEU A 93 7.51 11.06 24.69
N SER A 94 8.73 11.60 24.81
CA SER A 94 8.97 12.99 25.20
C SER A 94 8.92 13.95 24.00
N ASN A 95 9.23 13.45 22.79
CA ASN A 95 9.36 14.26 21.58
C ASN A 95 7.99 14.76 21.08
N PRO A 96 7.80 16.06 20.84
CA PRO A 96 6.58 16.59 20.23
C PRO A 96 6.17 15.95 18.90
N SER A 97 7.10 15.35 18.14
CA SER A 97 6.81 14.62 16.91
C SER A 97 6.50 13.13 17.09
N CYS A 98 6.35 12.64 18.33
CA CYS A 98 6.01 11.25 18.65
C CYS A 98 4.83 10.74 17.80
N THR A 99 5.02 9.62 17.10
CA THR A 99 4.03 9.04 16.18
C THR A 99 3.26 7.85 16.79
N LEU A 100 3.40 7.66 18.11
CA LEU A 100 2.85 6.51 18.82
C LEU A 100 1.41 6.69 19.27
N PHE A 101 0.60 5.68 18.94
CA PHE A 101 -0.78 5.55 19.36
C PHE A 101 -1.01 4.24 20.10
N LYS A 102 -2.02 4.26 20.98
CA LYS A 102 -2.62 3.06 21.56
C LYS A 102 -4.04 2.93 21.03
N LEU A 103 -4.35 1.78 20.45
CA LEU A 103 -5.70 1.41 20.06
C LEU A 103 -6.41 0.82 21.27
N VAL A 104 -7.31 1.59 21.89
CA VAL A 104 -8.00 1.18 23.11
C VAL A 104 -9.38 0.62 22.73
N PRO A 105 -9.72 -0.62 23.12
CA PRO A 105 -11.06 -1.15 22.92
C PRO A 105 -12.13 -0.23 23.50
N ALA A 106 -13.16 0.06 22.71
CA ALA A 106 -14.15 1.08 23.05
C ALA A 106 -15.11 0.65 24.16
N ASP A 107 -15.22 -0.66 24.41
CA ASP A 107 -16.04 -1.32 25.43
C ASP A 107 -15.39 -1.34 26.84
N LEU A 108 -14.09 -1.07 26.94
CA LEU A 108 -13.34 -1.08 28.21
C LEU A 108 -13.36 0.27 28.97
N LEU A 109 -14.00 1.31 28.42
CA LEU A 109 -14.15 2.59 29.10
C LEU A 109 -15.56 2.74 29.66
N PRO A 110 -15.74 3.25 30.90
CA PRO A 110 -17.05 3.34 31.53
C PRO A 110 -17.99 4.16 30.65
N LEU A 111 -19.14 3.56 30.31
CA LEU A 111 -20.27 4.23 29.69
C LEU A 111 -20.54 5.49 30.50
N LEU A 112 -20.39 6.67 29.88
CA LEU A 112 -20.86 7.90 30.51
C LEU A 112 -22.36 7.72 30.78
N PRO A 113 -22.89 8.18 31.93
CA PRO A 113 -24.27 7.93 32.36
C PRO A 113 -25.35 8.55 31.46
N ALA A 114 -24.97 9.10 30.30
CA ALA A 114 -25.83 9.72 29.30
C ALA A 114 -25.85 8.99 27.95
N MET A 115 -25.18 7.84 27.81
CA MET A 115 -25.18 7.07 26.55
C MET A 115 -26.47 6.24 26.44
N GLU A 116 -27.30 6.52 25.44
CA GLU A 116 -28.47 5.68 25.13
C GLU A 116 -28.00 4.30 24.62
N ASP A 117 -28.87 3.28 24.63
CA ASP A 117 -28.60 1.91 24.14
C ASP A 117 -28.10 1.86 22.67
N ARG A 118 -28.23 2.97 21.93
CA ARG A 118 -27.75 3.15 20.54
C ARG A 118 -26.31 3.67 20.41
N ASP A 119 -25.70 4.13 21.51
CA ASP A 119 -24.33 4.68 21.52
C ASP A 119 -23.29 3.67 22.02
N VAL A 120 -23.70 2.45 22.39
CA VAL A 120 -22.77 1.38 22.79
C VAL A 120 -22.01 0.91 21.54
N PRO A 121 -20.68 1.12 21.47
CA PRO A 121 -19.90 0.70 20.31
C PRO A 121 -19.92 -0.83 20.19
N PRO A 122 -19.97 -1.40 18.97
CA PRO A 122 -19.94 -2.84 18.79
C PRO A 122 -18.66 -3.44 19.36
N PRO A 123 -18.71 -4.71 19.78
CA PRO A 123 -17.53 -5.42 20.24
C PRO A 123 -16.44 -5.33 19.16
N HIS A 124 -15.19 -5.10 19.60
CA HIS A 124 -14.01 -4.90 18.75
C HIS A 124 -13.84 -3.51 18.09
N SER A 125 -14.64 -2.51 18.43
CA SER A 125 -14.34 -1.11 18.08
C SER A 125 -13.18 -0.55 18.90
N VAL A 126 -12.43 0.40 18.35
CA VAL A 126 -11.31 1.05 19.06
C VAL A 126 -11.44 2.58 19.10
N ARG A 127 -10.70 3.18 20.03
CA ARG A 127 -10.43 4.62 20.10
C ARG A 127 -8.92 4.89 20.08
N PHE A 128 -8.53 6.01 19.47
CA PHE A 128 -7.12 6.41 19.36
C PHE A 128 -6.66 7.19 20.58
N HIS A 129 -5.63 6.70 21.26
CA HIS A 129 -4.96 7.42 22.34
C HIS A 129 -3.54 7.77 21.90
N HIS A 130 -3.18 9.04 21.91
CA HIS A 130 -1.81 9.44 21.59
C HIS A 130 -0.92 9.21 22.80
N ALA A 131 0.15 8.43 22.63
CA ALA A 131 0.94 7.92 23.74
C ALA A 131 1.59 9.04 24.56
N ARG A 132 2.25 10.00 23.90
CA ARG A 132 2.86 11.17 24.56
C ARG A 132 1.85 12.06 25.30
N LEU A 133 0.68 12.31 24.70
CA LEU A 133 -0.31 13.23 25.28
C LEU A 133 -1.10 12.56 26.41
N GLY A 134 -1.03 11.23 26.53
CA GLY A 134 -1.74 10.46 27.55
C GLY A 134 -3.26 10.55 27.48
N LYS A 135 -3.80 11.02 26.35
CA LYS A 135 -5.24 11.26 26.17
C LYS A 135 -5.72 10.76 24.81
N GLN A 136 -7.03 10.54 24.73
CA GLN A 136 -7.70 10.34 23.46
C GLN A 136 -7.47 11.57 22.58
N VAL A 137 -7.03 11.33 21.35
CA VAL A 137 -6.98 12.36 20.32
C VAL A 137 -8.06 11.95 19.34
N ASP A 138 -9.15 12.72 19.31
CA ASP A 138 -10.14 12.53 18.27
C ASP A 138 -9.68 13.28 17.02
N LEU A 139 -10.08 12.74 15.89
CA LEU A 139 -9.77 13.32 14.59
C LEU A 139 -10.76 14.48 14.42
N GLN A 140 -10.30 15.71 14.60
CA GLN A 140 -11.11 16.87 14.21
C GLN A 140 -11.26 16.84 12.70
N VAL A 141 -12.40 16.32 12.28
CA VAL A 141 -12.89 16.33 10.91
C VAL A 141 -13.59 17.66 10.78
N GLU A 142 -13.19 18.49 9.82
CA GLU A 142 -13.78 19.83 9.58
C GLU A 142 -15.31 19.82 9.38
N ALA A 143 -15.93 18.64 9.25
CA ALA A 143 -17.36 18.44 9.00
C ALA A 143 -18.28 18.66 10.22
N VAL A 144 -17.80 18.83 11.45
CA VAL A 144 -18.68 19.06 12.61
C VAL A 144 -18.38 20.40 13.28
N LYS A 145 -18.88 21.48 12.69
CA LYS A 145 -18.88 22.83 13.30
C LYS A 145 -19.84 22.98 14.48
N ASP A 146 -20.65 21.96 14.82
CA ASP A 146 -21.85 22.17 15.65
C ASP A 146 -22.00 21.33 16.93
N SER A 147 -20.98 20.61 17.40
CA SER A 147 -21.07 20.05 18.76
C SER A 147 -19.75 20.07 19.51
N LYS A 148 -19.65 21.00 20.46
CA LYS A 148 -18.59 21.06 21.51
C LYS A 148 -18.57 19.81 22.43
N ASN A 149 -19.24 18.71 22.10
CA ASN A 149 -19.48 17.57 22.99
C ASN A 149 -19.38 16.15 22.37
N ASP A 150 -19.03 15.98 21.09
CA ASP A 150 -19.03 14.64 20.44
C ASP A 150 -17.63 14.06 20.16
N LEU A 151 -16.67 14.27 21.06
CA LEU A 151 -15.28 13.78 20.96
C LEU A 151 -15.13 12.29 21.31
N ASN A 152 -16.08 11.45 20.90
CA ASN A 152 -16.14 10.05 21.31
C ASN A 152 -16.32 9.06 20.14
N ASN A 153 -15.71 9.34 18.99
CA ASN A 153 -15.81 8.42 17.86
C ASN A 153 -15.10 7.09 18.17
N ALA A 154 -15.83 6.00 17.98
CA ALA A 154 -15.30 4.65 17.96
C ALA A 154 -15.21 4.14 16.51
N TYR A 155 -14.23 3.29 16.25
CA TYR A 155 -13.94 2.82 14.90
C TYR A 155 -13.89 1.29 14.85
N THR A 156 -14.67 0.69 13.95
CA THR A 156 -14.46 -0.71 13.55
C THR A 156 -13.27 -0.80 12.60
N LEU A 157 -12.39 -1.78 12.84
CA LEU A 157 -11.29 -2.10 11.95
C LEU A 157 -11.77 -3.06 10.86
N VAL A 158 -11.57 -2.67 9.61
CA VAL A 158 -11.68 -3.59 8.47
C VAL A 158 -10.29 -4.07 8.14
N ASP A 159 -10.03 -5.36 8.41
CA ASP A 159 -8.71 -5.98 8.23
C ASP A 159 -8.50 -6.45 6.78
N PHE A 160 -7.45 -5.93 6.15
CA PHE A 160 -6.97 -6.30 4.81
C PHE A 160 -5.61 -7.00 4.87
N SER A 161 -5.15 -7.42 6.05
CA SER A 161 -3.86 -8.13 6.19
C SER A 161 -3.86 -9.42 5.39
N GLY A 162 -2.86 -9.60 4.53
CA GLY A 162 -2.78 -10.67 3.54
C GLY A 162 -3.65 -10.45 2.30
N GLN A 163 -4.46 -9.39 2.24
CA GLN A 163 -5.35 -9.03 1.13
C GLN A 163 -5.24 -7.52 0.82
N GLU A 164 -4.03 -6.99 0.96
CA GLU A 164 -3.75 -5.57 0.85
C GLU A 164 -4.12 -5.06 -0.54
N LYS A 165 -3.95 -5.92 -1.55
CA LYS A 165 -4.25 -5.63 -2.95
C LYS A 165 -5.53 -6.31 -3.42
N GLN A 166 -6.31 -5.55 -4.17
CA GLN A 166 -7.51 -5.97 -4.87
C GLN A 166 -7.16 -6.77 -6.11
N LEU A 167 -7.95 -7.81 -6.39
CA LEU A 167 -7.85 -8.57 -7.62
C LEU A 167 -7.99 -7.64 -8.85
N PRO A 168 -7.30 -7.97 -9.94
CA PRO A 168 -7.49 -7.27 -11.21
C PRO A 168 -8.95 -7.22 -11.65
N GLN A 169 -9.30 -6.22 -12.46
CA GLN A 169 -10.67 -6.07 -12.97
C GLN A 169 -11.09 -7.27 -13.81
N HIS A 170 -10.18 -7.85 -14.59
CA HIS A 170 -10.41 -9.03 -15.41
C HIS A 170 -9.55 -10.18 -14.89
N VAL A 171 -10.18 -11.31 -14.60
CA VAL A 171 -9.51 -12.47 -14.01
C VAL A 171 -10.02 -13.77 -14.61
N VAL A 172 -9.15 -14.76 -14.65
CA VAL A 172 -9.50 -16.17 -14.81
C VAL A 172 -9.13 -16.93 -13.55
N PHE A 173 -9.91 -17.96 -13.23
CA PHE A 173 -9.68 -18.79 -12.04
C PHE A 173 -9.33 -20.20 -12.48
N LYS A 174 -8.26 -20.76 -11.93
CA LYS A 174 -7.81 -22.12 -12.21
C LYS A 174 -7.86 -22.97 -10.95
N GLY A 175 -8.46 -24.14 -11.08
CA GLY A 175 -8.69 -25.04 -9.96
C GLY A 175 -7.51 -25.99 -9.72
N ASP A 176 -7.59 -26.77 -8.64
CA ASP A 176 -6.60 -27.80 -8.30
C ASP A 176 -6.48 -28.93 -9.34
N ASN A 177 -7.45 -29.03 -10.25
CA ASN A 177 -7.45 -29.95 -11.37
C ASN A 177 -6.70 -29.41 -12.61
N GLY A 178 -6.09 -28.22 -12.52
CA GLY A 178 -5.33 -27.60 -13.61
C GLY A 178 -6.17 -26.90 -14.67
N HIS A 179 -7.51 -26.96 -14.58
CA HIS A 179 -8.41 -26.35 -15.55
C HIS A 179 -8.93 -25.00 -15.09
N TYR A 180 -9.15 -24.09 -16.03
CA TYR A 180 -9.82 -22.82 -15.85
C TYR A 180 -11.34 -22.99 -15.66
N LEU A 181 -11.91 -22.11 -14.84
CA LEU A 181 -13.33 -22.05 -14.51
C LEU A 181 -14.13 -21.40 -15.63
N SER A 182 -14.82 -22.23 -16.41
CA SER A 182 -15.61 -21.86 -17.58
C SER A 182 -17.10 -21.75 -17.24
N GLY A 183 -17.77 -20.71 -17.74
CA GLY A 183 -19.22 -20.59 -17.68
C GLY A 183 -19.91 -21.56 -18.65
N ARG A 184 -20.75 -22.47 -18.16
CA ARG A 184 -21.42 -23.52 -18.93
C ARG A 184 -22.89 -23.69 -18.58
N VAL A 185 -23.70 -24.01 -19.59
CA VAL A 185 -25.12 -24.35 -19.38
C VAL A 185 -25.21 -25.85 -19.09
N ILE A 186 -25.60 -26.20 -17.88
CA ILE A 186 -25.78 -27.59 -17.42
C ILE A 186 -27.20 -27.68 -16.85
N GLU A 187 -28.01 -28.60 -17.40
CA GLU A 187 -29.42 -28.78 -17.01
C GLU A 187 -30.23 -27.46 -17.00
N GLY A 188 -29.98 -26.60 -18.00
CA GLY A 188 -30.66 -25.32 -18.16
C GLY A 188 -30.21 -24.20 -17.20
N ARG A 189 -29.14 -24.40 -16.42
CA ARG A 189 -28.59 -23.37 -15.51
C ARG A 189 -27.16 -22.98 -15.87
N ASN A 190 -26.80 -21.74 -15.55
CA ASN A 190 -25.49 -21.14 -15.84
C ASN A 190 -24.45 -21.53 -14.78
N TYR A 191 -24.00 -22.77 -14.81
CA TYR A 191 -22.94 -23.27 -13.92
C TYR A 191 -21.57 -22.69 -14.27
N LEU A 192 -20.68 -22.74 -13.28
CA LEU A 192 -19.25 -22.47 -13.44
C LEU A 192 -18.51 -23.80 -13.24
N GLN A 193 -17.76 -24.25 -14.24
CA GLN A 193 -17.13 -25.57 -14.28
C GLN A 193 -15.63 -25.47 -14.59
N PHE A 194 -14.79 -26.11 -13.78
CA PHE A 194 -13.34 -26.19 -14.03
C PHE A 194 -13.07 -27.20 -15.14
N ALA A 195 -13.05 -26.73 -16.39
CA ALA A 195 -13.09 -27.58 -17.59
C ALA A 195 -12.40 -27.02 -18.83
N SER A 196 -11.88 -25.78 -18.81
CA SER A 196 -11.11 -25.24 -19.94
C SER A 196 -9.61 -25.36 -19.67
N ASP A 197 -8.82 -25.66 -20.70
CA ASP A 197 -7.36 -25.62 -20.66
C ASP A 197 -6.78 -24.34 -21.28
N ASP A 198 -7.65 -23.47 -21.80
CA ASP A 198 -7.27 -22.29 -22.55
C ASP A 198 -7.76 -21.01 -21.85
N MET A 199 -6.81 -20.14 -21.49
CA MET A 199 -7.09 -18.82 -20.91
C MET A 199 -7.73 -17.86 -21.93
N ALA A 200 -7.55 -18.11 -23.24
CA ALA A 200 -8.18 -17.34 -24.30
C ALA A 200 -9.66 -17.72 -24.53
N ASP A 201 -10.15 -18.80 -23.89
CA ASP A 201 -11.57 -19.16 -23.94
C ASP A 201 -12.43 -18.04 -23.32
N ALA A 202 -13.25 -17.38 -24.14
CA ALA A 202 -14.12 -16.29 -23.69
C ALA A 202 -15.06 -16.68 -22.54
N THR A 203 -15.29 -17.98 -22.32
CA THR A 203 -16.14 -18.50 -21.24
C THR A 203 -15.48 -18.49 -19.87
N VAL A 204 -14.14 -18.41 -19.80
CA VAL A 204 -13.38 -18.38 -18.54
C VAL A 204 -13.20 -16.99 -17.97
N ILE A 205 -13.43 -15.95 -18.77
CA ILE A 205 -13.22 -14.56 -18.37
C ILE A 205 -14.29 -14.13 -17.36
N ASN A 206 -13.83 -13.61 -16.22
CA ASN A 206 -14.67 -13.00 -15.22
C ASN A 206 -14.20 -11.57 -14.92
N THR A 207 -15.13 -10.73 -14.45
CA THR A 207 -14.82 -9.37 -13.98
C THR A 207 -15.11 -9.20 -12.50
N THR A 208 -14.23 -8.51 -11.78
CA THR A 208 -14.36 -8.21 -10.36
C THR A 208 -14.97 -6.83 -10.15
N HIS A 209 -15.85 -6.71 -9.16
CA HIS A 209 -16.57 -5.49 -8.79
C HIS A 209 -16.56 -5.37 -7.27
N TYR A 210 -15.65 -4.54 -6.75
CA TYR A 210 -15.52 -4.34 -5.32
C TYR A 210 -16.65 -3.46 -4.76
N LEU A 211 -17.16 -3.84 -3.59
CA LEU A 211 -18.10 -3.08 -2.81
C LEU A 211 -17.36 -2.11 -1.88
N SER A 212 -18.08 -1.12 -1.37
CA SER A 212 -17.48 -0.10 -0.48
C SER A 212 -16.89 -0.65 0.82
N ASN A 213 -17.22 -1.89 1.19
CA ASN A 213 -16.69 -2.60 2.35
C ASN A 213 -15.55 -3.59 2.03
N GLY A 214 -15.01 -3.56 0.81
CA GLY A 214 -13.88 -4.39 0.40
C GLY A 214 -14.24 -5.81 -0.06
N ASN A 215 -15.49 -6.26 0.09
CA ASN A 215 -15.94 -7.51 -0.52
C ASN A 215 -16.09 -7.36 -2.03
N VAL A 216 -16.11 -8.47 -2.75
CA VAL A 216 -16.14 -8.52 -4.21
C VAL A 216 -17.38 -9.24 -4.72
N ARG A 217 -17.95 -8.71 -5.81
CA ARG A 217 -18.91 -9.41 -6.66
C ARG A 217 -18.18 -9.79 -7.95
N ILE A 218 -18.44 -11.01 -8.43
CA ILE A 218 -17.76 -11.54 -9.61
C ILE A 218 -18.80 -11.76 -10.71
N LYS A 219 -18.53 -11.29 -11.92
CA LYS A 219 -19.44 -11.41 -13.07
C LYS A 219 -18.76 -12.24 -14.14
N ASN A 220 -19.43 -13.27 -14.64
CA ASN A 220 -18.92 -14.05 -15.76
C ASN A 220 -19.24 -13.34 -17.08
N SER A 221 -18.22 -13.15 -17.92
CA SER A 221 -18.34 -12.37 -19.15
C SER A 221 -19.24 -13.04 -20.20
N ARG A 222 -19.22 -14.37 -20.31
CA ARG A 222 -20.08 -15.12 -21.24
C ARG A 222 -21.56 -14.88 -20.98
N PHE A 223 -21.97 -14.96 -19.71
CA PHE A 223 -23.38 -14.81 -19.34
C PHE A 223 -23.78 -13.36 -19.11
N GLY A 224 -22.82 -12.47 -18.84
CA GLY A 224 -23.10 -11.09 -18.47
C GLY A 224 -23.84 -10.97 -17.14
N ARG A 225 -23.67 -11.94 -16.22
CA ARG A 225 -24.39 -12.03 -14.94
C ARG A 225 -23.44 -12.24 -13.77
N PHE A 226 -23.83 -11.74 -12.60
CA PHE A 226 -23.07 -11.95 -11.37
C PHE A 226 -23.21 -13.38 -10.86
N TRP A 227 -22.14 -13.87 -10.27
CA TRP A 227 -22.08 -15.12 -9.54
C TRP A 227 -23.03 -15.03 -8.34
N ARG A 228 -23.76 -16.12 -8.10
CA ARG A 228 -24.72 -16.26 -7.02
C ARG A 228 -24.72 -17.68 -6.51
N ARG A 229 -24.70 -17.83 -5.19
CA ARG A 229 -24.85 -19.12 -4.52
C ARG A 229 -26.32 -19.56 -4.51
N SER A 230 -26.63 -20.78 -4.96
CA SER A 230 -27.96 -21.41 -4.83
C SER A 230 -27.95 -22.94 -5.06
N PRO A 231 -28.50 -23.77 -4.14
CA PRO A 231 -28.40 -23.49 -2.71
C PRO A 231 -26.93 -23.33 -2.34
N ASN A 232 -26.04 -24.24 -2.76
CA ASN A 232 -24.58 -24.11 -2.58
C ASN A 232 -23.80 -24.09 -3.91
N TRP A 233 -24.43 -24.41 -5.04
CA TRP A 233 -23.82 -24.24 -6.36
C TRP A 233 -23.63 -22.75 -6.64
N ILE A 234 -22.55 -22.39 -7.33
CA ILE A 234 -22.38 -21.02 -7.81
C ILE A 234 -22.84 -20.96 -9.27
N TRP A 235 -23.87 -20.16 -9.51
CA TRP A 235 -24.40 -19.88 -10.84
C TRP A 235 -24.09 -18.44 -11.24
N ALA A 236 -23.82 -18.22 -12.53
CA ALA A 236 -23.73 -16.89 -13.11
C ALA A 236 -25.09 -16.48 -13.68
N ASP A 237 -26.03 -16.14 -12.80
CA ASP A 237 -27.43 -15.86 -13.16
C ASP A 237 -28.00 -14.59 -12.53
N SER A 238 -27.28 -13.95 -11.61
CA SER A 238 -27.82 -12.80 -10.90
C SER A 238 -27.83 -11.54 -11.76
N SER A 239 -29.00 -10.89 -11.78
CA SER A 239 -29.22 -9.55 -12.32
C SER A 239 -29.12 -8.44 -11.28
N ASP A 240 -28.86 -8.78 -10.02
CA ASP A 240 -28.73 -7.80 -8.93
C ASP A 240 -27.58 -6.83 -9.21
N THR A 241 -27.82 -5.54 -9.07
CA THR A 241 -26.84 -4.47 -9.24
C THR A 241 -26.33 -3.89 -7.92
N GLY A 242 -27.06 -4.07 -6.82
CA GLY A 242 -26.81 -3.37 -5.55
C GLY A 242 -25.97 -4.14 -4.53
N GLY A 243 -25.79 -5.47 -4.70
CA GLY A 243 -24.94 -6.28 -3.82
C GLY A 243 -25.52 -6.53 -2.41
N GLY A 244 -26.80 -6.21 -2.19
CA GLY A 244 -27.50 -6.49 -0.92
C GLY A 244 -27.77 -7.98 -0.73
N ASN A 245 -27.80 -8.78 -1.80
CA ASN A 245 -27.89 -10.22 -1.70
C ASN A 245 -26.50 -10.82 -1.39
N LEU A 246 -26.29 -11.24 -0.14
CA LEU A 246 -25.04 -11.85 0.32
C LEU A 246 -24.65 -13.13 -0.44
N ASP A 247 -25.58 -13.81 -1.09
CA ASP A 247 -25.27 -14.95 -1.97
C ASP A 247 -24.48 -14.54 -3.22
N THR A 248 -24.48 -13.25 -3.57
CA THR A 248 -23.71 -12.68 -4.69
C THR A 248 -22.40 -12.02 -4.27
N VAL A 249 -22.09 -12.03 -2.97
CA VAL A 249 -20.95 -11.31 -2.38
C VAL A 249 -19.94 -12.32 -1.87
N PHE A 250 -18.66 -12.04 -2.13
CA PHE A 250 -17.54 -12.90 -1.79
C PHE A 250 -16.45 -12.09 -1.07
N SER A 251 -15.75 -12.71 -0.12
CA SER A 251 -14.44 -12.24 0.32
C SER A 251 -13.38 -13.01 -0.43
N VAL A 252 -12.36 -12.30 -0.91
CA VAL A 252 -11.11 -12.93 -1.38
C VAL A 252 -10.35 -13.35 -0.14
N VAL A 253 -9.66 -14.48 -0.17
CA VAL A 253 -8.74 -14.89 0.90
C VAL A 253 -7.45 -15.30 0.25
N LYS A 254 -6.32 -14.79 0.75
CA LYS A 254 -4.99 -15.14 0.27
C LYS A 254 -4.16 -15.69 1.44
N ILE A 255 -3.53 -16.84 1.22
CA ILE A 255 -2.70 -17.56 2.19
C ILE A 255 -1.40 -17.94 1.49
N GLY A 256 -0.34 -17.16 1.71
CA GLY A 256 0.86 -17.24 0.86
C GLY A 256 0.48 -16.92 -0.59
N ASP A 257 0.79 -17.84 -1.51
CA ASP A 257 0.46 -17.69 -2.94
C ASP A 257 -0.91 -18.28 -3.33
N ILE A 258 -1.65 -18.85 -2.37
CA ILE A 258 -2.93 -19.50 -2.61
C ILE A 258 -4.06 -18.48 -2.47
N PHE A 259 -4.96 -18.42 -3.45
CA PHE A 259 -6.23 -17.71 -3.33
C PHE A 259 -7.38 -18.65 -3.01
N ALA A 260 -8.40 -18.14 -2.33
CA ALA A 260 -9.68 -18.77 -2.11
C ALA A 260 -10.79 -17.71 -2.11
N LEU A 261 -12.04 -18.14 -2.30
CA LEU A 261 -13.21 -17.26 -2.26
C LEU A 261 -14.18 -17.78 -1.20
N GLN A 262 -14.56 -16.94 -0.25
CA GLN A 262 -15.60 -17.26 0.73
C GLN A 262 -16.90 -16.54 0.33
N ASN A 263 -18.01 -17.27 0.21
CA ASN A 263 -19.31 -16.64 -0.05
C ASN A 263 -19.88 -16.06 1.26
N LYS A 264 -20.39 -14.83 1.23
CA LYS A 264 -20.93 -14.16 2.42
C LYS A 264 -22.31 -14.65 2.85
N GLY A 265 -23.06 -15.30 1.95
CA GLY A 265 -24.40 -15.81 2.24
C GLY A 265 -24.41 -17.03 3.17
N ASN A 266 -23.34 -17.85 3.15
CA ASN A 266 -23.21 -19.02 4.04
C ASN A 266 -21.85 -19.13 4.76
N ASN A 267 -20.94 -18.17 4.55
CA ASN A 267 -19.58 -18.16 5.10
C ASN A 267 -18.76 -19.43 4.79
N ARG A 268 -19.08 -20.14 3.70
CA ARG A 268 -18.30 -21.29 3.21
C ARG A 268 -17.36 -20.88 2.09
N TYR A 269 -16.25 -21.60 1.98
CA TYR A 269 -15.32 -21.47 0.86
C TYR A 269 -15.86 -22.17 -0.38
N CYS A 270 -15.69 -21.49 -1.51
CA CYS A 270 -15.94 -22.04 -2.83
C CYS A 270 -14.90 -23.11 -3.15
N ARG A 271 -15.35 -24.24 -3.67
CA ARG A 271 -14.51 -25.37 -4.07
C ARG A 271 -14.99 -26.00 -5.35
N ARG A 272 -14.09 -26.72 -6.02
CA ARG A 272 -14.44 -27.69 -7.06
C ARG A 272 -15.18 -28.88 -6.42
N LEU A 273 -16.32 -29.26 -7.01
CA LEU A 273 -17.12 -30.38 -6.53
C LEU A 273 -17.72 -31.20 -7.68
N THR A 274 -17.71 -32.52 -7.51
CA THR A 274 -18.41 -33.48 -8.37
C THR A 274 -19.43 -34.25 -7.55
N ILE A 275 -20.72 -33.95 -7.72
CA ILE A 275 -21.84 -34.62 -7.06
C ILE A 275 -23.14 -34.34 -7.83
N GLU A 276 -24.21 -35.11 -7.59
CA GLU A 276 -25.55 -34.87 -8.17
C GLU A 276 -25.58 -34.84 -9.71
N GLY A 277 -24.63 -35.51 -10.37
CA GLY A 277 -24.47 -35.49 -11.83
C GLY A 277 -23.75 -34.26 -12.39
N LYS A 278 -23.21 -33.39 -11.52
CA LYS A 278 -22.46 -32.19 -11.89
C LYS A 278 -21.00 -32.51 -11.67
N THR A 279 -20.16 -32.29 -12.68
CA THR A 279 -18.73 -32.64 -12.63
C THR A 279 -17.90 -31.38 -12.51
N ASN A 280 -17.00 -31.31 -11.52
CA ASN A 280 -16.04 -30.21 -11.34
C ASN A 280 -16.67 -28.80 -11.35
N CYS A 281 -17.89 -28.66 -10.83
CA CYS A 281 -18.57 -27.37 -10.74
C CYS A 281 -18.18 -26.61 -9.46
N LEU A 282 -18.24 -25.28 -9.50
CA LEU A 282 -17.97 -24.42 -8.35
C LEU A 282 -19.11 -24.48 -7.34
N ASN A 283 -18.77 -24.74 -6.07
CA ASN A 283 -19.73 -24.90 -4.99
C ASN A 283 -19.20 -24.32 -3.68
N ALA A 284 -19.99 -23.52 -2.96
CA ALA A 284 -19.64 -22.96 -1.66
C ALA A 284 -20.05 -23.89 -0.51
N SER A 285 -19.26 -24.93 -0.27
CA SER A 285 -19.51 -25.94 0.78
C SER A 285 -18.32 -26.27 1.67
N ALA A 286 -17.12 -25.77 1.37
CA ALA A 286 -15.95 -26.05 2.20
C ALA A 286 -15.97 -25.20 3.48
N GLU A 287 -15.61 -25.80 4.61
CA GLU A 287 -15.47 -25.10 5.89
C GLU A 287 -14.12 -24.36 6.01
N THR A 288 -13.09 -24.89 5.36
CA THR A 288 -11.72 -24.39 5.37
C THR A 288 -11.13 -24.40 3.95
N VAL A 289 -9.95 -23.81 3.75
CA VAL A 289 -9.26 -23.78 2.45
C VAL A 289 -8.59 -25.13 2.15
N ILE A 290 -9.41 -26.14 1.86
CA ILE A 290 -8.99 -27.47 1.40
C ILE A 290 -8.43 -27.41 -0.03
N LYS A 291 -7.80 -28.49 -0.50
CA LYS A 291 -7.16 -28.55 -1.83
C LYS A 291 -8.08 -28.05 -2.95
N GLU A 292 -9.32 -28.51 -3.00
CA GLU A 292 -10.31 -28.16 -4.02
C GLU A 292 -10.85 -26.73 -3.90
N ALA A 293 -10.59 -26.05 -2.78
CA ALA A 293 -10.95 -24.64 -2.55
C ALA A 293 -9.84 -23.67 -2.94
N ARG A 294 -8.66 -24.19 -3.29
CA ARG A 294 -7.51 -23.39 -3.73
C ARG A 294 -7.70 -22.97 -5.17
N LEU A 295 -7.43 -21.70 -5.44
CA LEU A 295 -7.51 -21.08 -6.75
C LEU A 295 -6.16 -20.46 -7.08
N GLU A 296 -5.70 -20.72 -8.29
CA GLU A 296 -4.76 -19.84 -8.98
C GLU A 296 -5.58 -18.79 -9.73
N ILE A 297 -5.14 -17.53 -9.66
CA ILE A 297 -5.79 -16.40 -10.32
C ILE A 297 -4.78 -15.81 -11.29
N GLU A 298 -5.20 -15.66 -12.53
CA GLU A 298 -4.39 -15.07 -13.60
C GLU A 298 -5.19 -13.95 -14.28
N GLU A 299 -4.48 -13.07 -14.98
CA GLU A 299 -5.09 -12.04 -15.81
C GLU A 299 -5.18 -12.51 -17.26
N PRO A 300 -6.36 -12.46 -17.92
CA PRO A 300 -6.50 -12.80 -19.34
C PRO A 300 -5.98 -11.67 -20.25
N VAL A 301 -4.76 -11.23 -20.01
CA VAL A 301 -4.08 -10.12 -20.67
C VAL A 301 -2.94 -10.67 -21.52
N PHE A 302 -2.94 -10.29 -22.79
CA PHE A 302 -1.90 -10.65 -23.76
C PHE A 302 -0.67 -9.76 -23.63
N SER A 303 -0.87 -8.45 -23.46
CA SER A 303 0.23 -7.49 -23.23
C SER A 303 -0.23 -6.29 -22.44
N ARG A 304 0.67 -5.74 -21.60
CA ARG A 304 0.41 -4.56 -20.77
C ARG A 304 1.42 -3.45 -21.03
N GLU A 305 0.91 -2.22 -21.07
CA GLU A 305 1.68 -0.99 -21.11
C GLU A 305 1.23 -0.04 -19.98
N ILE A 306 2.20 0.49 -19.23
CA ILE A 306 2.01 1.53 -18.22
C ILE A 306 2.66 2.82 -18.71
N TYR A 307 1.88 3.88 -18.77
CA TYR A 307 2.30 5.16 -19.32
C TYR A 307 1.54 6.31 -18.65
N ASP A 308 1.86 7.55 -19.04
CA ASP A 308 1.23 8.76 -18.48
C ASP A 308 1.38 8.86 -16.95
N VAL A 309 2.58 8.48 -16.47
CA VAL A 309 2.92 8.48 -15.04
C VAL A 309 3.10 9.91 -14.56
N THR A 310 2.25 10.32 -13.61
CA THR A 310 2.27 11.65 -13.01
C THR A 310 2.52 11.54 -11.50
N TYR A 311 3.66 12.06 -11.06
CA TYR A 311 4.08 12.06 -9.66
C TYR A 311 3.53 13.24 -8.89
N ASP A 312 3.11 12.99 -7.64
CA ASP A 312 2.82 14.04 -6.67
C ASP A 312 4.03 14.27 -5.77
N LEU A 313 5.00 15.04 -6.29
CA LEU A 313 6.25 15.36 -5.58
C LEU A 313 6.02 16.16 -4.28
N SER A 314 4.88 16.84 -4.16
CA SER A 314 4.53 17.59 -2.94
C SER A 314 4.21 16.67 -1.76
N LYS A 315 3.89 15.41 -2.05
CA LYS A 315 3.59 14.36 -1.08
C LYS A 315 4.71 13.32 -1.00
N ALA A 316 5.88 13.63 -1.55
CA ALA A 316 7.06 12.79 -1.42
C ALA A 316 7.52 12.73 0.03
N ARG A 317 7.86 11.52 0.47
CA ARG A 317 8.41 11.23 1.78
C ARG A 317 9.90 10.94 1.63
N ILE A 318 10.77 11.57 2.41
CA ILE A 318 12.20 11.26 2.45
C ILE A 318 12.56 10.71 3.82
N TYR A 319 13.24 9.56 3.88
CA TYR A 319 13.53 8.87 5.13
C TYR A 319 14.83 8.07 5.10
N ASP A 320 15.26 7.58 6.27
CA ASP A 320 16.47 6.77 6.45
C ASP A 320 17.74 7.48 5.98
N LYS A 321 17.81 8.80 6.21
CA LYS A 321 18.95 9.63 5.81
C LYS A 321 20.22 9.25 6.59
N LYS A 322 21.29 8.92 5.88
CA LYS A 322 22.59 8.54 6.44
C LYS A 322 23.73 9.21 5.68
N VAL A 323 24.80 9.57 6.40
CA VAL A 323 26.06 10.03 5.79
C VAL A 323 26.97 8.83 5.56
N LEU A 324 27.46 8.67 4.32
CA LEU A 324 28.36 7.61 3.91
C LEU A 324 29.74 8.19 3.58
N ALA A 325 30.79 7.57 4.12
CA ALA A 325 32.15 7.78 3.62
C ALA A 325 32.32 6.94 2.34
N MET A 326 32.52 7.62 1.22
CA MET A 326 32.56 7.01 -0.11
C MET A 326 33.97 6.54 -0.46
N ASP A 327 34.97 7.38 -0.17
CA ASP A 327 36.39 7.08 -0.36
C ASP A 327 37.26 8.06 0.45
N SER A 328 38.54 7.73 0.64
CA SER A 328 39.49 8.60 1.34
C SER A 328 40.87 8.57 0.68
N ALA A 329 41.51 9.73 0.60
CA ALA A 329 42.83 9.90 0.05
C ALA A 329 43.67 10.83 0.92
N THR A 330 44.98 10.59 0.96
CA THR A 330 45.92 11.30 1.83
C THR A 330 47.06 11.90 1.02
N GLY A 331 47.40 13.15 1.33
CA GLY A 331 48.59 13.84 0.84
C GLY A 331 49.49 14.24 2.00
N GLU A 332 50.81 14.14 1.82
CA GLU A 332 51.81 14.50 2.82
C GLU A 332 52.77 15.55 2.28
N ASN A 333 53.05 16.57 3.10
CA ASN A 333 54.05 17.58 2.78
C ASN A 333 55.16 17.59 3.83
N ASN A 334 56.27 16.94 3.50
CA ASN A 334 57.49 16.91 4.32
C ASN A 334 58.36 18.16 4.17
N GLY A 335 57.99 19.09 3.30
CA GLY A 335 58.70 20.33 3.01
C GLY A 335 58.51 21.40 4.08
N SER A 336 59.10 22.57 3.82
CA SER A 336 59.03 23.76 4.68
C SER A 336 58.09 24.85 4.16
N THR A 337 57.39 24.62 3.04
CA THR A 337 56.44 25.54 2.40
C THR A 337 55.15 24.80 2.05
N ASN A 338 54.02 25.52 1.90
CA ASN A 338 52.76 24.92 1.44
C ASN A 338 52.96 24.20 0.09
N ASP A 339 52.26 23.07 -0.07
CA ASP A 339 52.23 22.31 -1.32
C ASP A 339 50.78 22.05 -1.76
N ARG A 340 50.56 21.75 -3.04
CA ARG A 340 49.26 21.33 -3.59
C ARG A 340 49.36 19.93 -4.13
N ILE A 341 48.65 19.01 -3.50
CA ILE A 341 48.66 17.60 -3.88
C ILE A 341 47.31 17.24 -4.51
N LYS A 342 47.38 16.61 -5.68
CA LYS A 342 46.21 16.09 -6.38
C LYS A 342 45.82 14.72 -5.81
N LEU A 343 44.64 14.62 -5.23
CA LEU A 343 44.08 13.41 -4.65
C LEU A 343 43.00 12.84 -5.57
N SER A 344 43.05 11.52 -5.81
CA SER A 344 42.07 10.80 -6.63
C SER A 344 41.15 9.98 -5.74
N PHE A 345 39.86 9.98 -6.06
CA PHE A 345 38.82 9.24 -5.34
C PHE A 345 38.05 8.37 -6.32
N THR A 346 37.80 7.11 -5.96
CA THR A 346 37.00 6.17 -6.73
C THR A 346 35.87 5.66 -5.86
N TYR A 347 34.63 5.83 -6.31
CA TYR A 347 33.46 5.45 -5.53
C TYR A 347 32.34 4.94 -6.43
N THR A 348 31.43 4.15 -5.85
CA THR A 348 30.27 3.60 -6.55
C THR A 348 29.01 4.29 -6.07
N GLU A 349 28.24 4.83 -7.00
CA GLU A 349 26.89 5.30 -6.74
C GLU A 349 25.90 4.18 -7.04
N THR A 350 24.96 3.94 -6.12
CA THR A 350 23.88 2.98 -6.30
C THR A 350 22.55 3.71 -6.26
N GLU A 351 21.75 3.52 -7.30
CA GLU A 351 20.36 3.96 -7.41
C GLU A 351 19.45 2.73 -7.31
N ILE A 352 18.44 2.81 -6.45
CA ILE A 352 17.36 1.83 -6.35
C ILE A 352 16.10 2.51 -6.84
N THR A 353 15.33 1.83 -7.69
CA THR A 353 14.07 2.34 -8.24
C THR A 353 13.03 1.22 -8.25
N SER A 354 11.79 1.53 -7.87
CA SER A 354 10.67 0.59 -7.93
C SER A 354 9.37 1.36 -8.16
N TRP A 355 8.56 0.87 -9.08
CA TRP A 355 7.16 1.27 -9.28
C TRP A 355 6.25 0.14 -8.80
N ASP A 356 5.35 0.45 -7.89
CA ASP A 356 4.32 -0.47 -7.43
C ASP A 356 2.98 0.26 -7.28
N SER A 357 1.95 -0.49 -6.91
CA SER A 357 0.62 -0.05 -6.54
C SER A 357 0.33 -0.45 -5.10
N THR A 358 -0.36 0.44 -4.38
CA THR A 358 -0.79 0.24 -2.99
C THR A 358 -2.06 -0.60 -2.89
N LEU A 359 -2.88 -0.62 -3.95
CA LEU A 359 -4.17 -1.32 -3.99
C LEU A 359 -4.32 -2.32 -5.12
N SER A 360 -3.92 -2.01 -6.35
CA SER A 360 -4.18 -2.90 -7.48
C SER A 360 -3.20 -4.04 -7.49
N LEU A 361 -3.67 -5.29 -7.47
CA LEU A 361 -2.79 -6.43 -7.72
C LEU A 361 -2.51 -6.53 -9.21
N MET A 362 -1.26 -6.83 -9.58
CA MET A 362 -0.88 -7.22 -10.94
C MET A 362 -0.31 -8.63 -10.90
N LEU A 363 -0.80 -9.53 -11.76
CA LEU A 363 -0.51 -10.96 -11.69
C LEU A 363 0.17 -11.45 -12.97
N GLY A 364 1.49 -11.63 -12.91
CA GLY A 364 2.23 -12.42 -13.92
C GLY A 364 2.26 -11.85 -15.34
N VAL A 365 1.72 -10.65 -15.59
CA VAL A 365 1.73 -10.02 -16.91
C VAL A 365 3.03 -9.25 -17.13
N GLU A 366 3.77 -9.60 -18.18
CA GLU A 366 4.92 -8.80 -18.61
C GLU A 366 4.46 -7.38 -18.95
N THR A 367 5.07 -6.40 -18.29
CA THR A 367 4.65 -5.00 -18.37
C THR A 367 5.74 -4.17 -19.02
N LYS A 368 5.39 -3.38 -20.03
CA LYS A 368 6.25 -2.29 -20.50
C LYS A 368 5.87 -1.02 -19.77
N ILE A 369 6.86 -0.28 -19.29
CA ILE A 369 6.65 0.99 -18.59
C ILE A 369 7.44 2.10 -19.28
N LYS A 370 6.84 3.29 -19.32
CA LYS A 370 7.51 4.56 -19.61
C LYS A 370 7.23 5.55 -18.49
N ALA A 371 8.24 5.87 -17.69
CA ALA A 371 8.08 6.71 -16.50
C ALA A 371 9.36 7.52 -16.19
N GLY A 372 9.19 8.72 -15.65
CA GLY A 372 10.29 9.45 -15.03
C GLY A 372 10.86 8.70 -13.82
N VAL A 373 12.10 8.98 -13.44
CA VAL A 373 12.74 8.43 -12.23
C VAL A 373 12.93 9.56 -11.21
N PRO A 374 12.13 9.60 -10.13
CA PRO A 374 12.35 10.52 -9.02
C PRO A 374 13.67 10.22 -8.28
N LEU A 375 14.43 11.28 -8.02
CA LEU A 375 15.71 11.27 -7.30
C LEU A 375 15.74 12.38 -6.26
N ILE A 376 16.42 12.09 -5.14
CA ILE A 376 16.64 13.06 -4.06
C ILE A 376 17.80 13.98 -4.44
N ALA A 377 17.57 15.28 -4.39
CA ALA A 377 18.58 16.32 -4.58
C ALA A 377 18.22 17.57 -3.78
N ASP A 378 19.21 18.21 -3.17
CA ASP A 378 19.03 19.46 -2.41
C ASP A 378 17.92 19.39 -1.34
N GLY A 379 17.73 18.21 -0.74
CA GLY A 379 16.71 17.98 0.28
C GLY A 379 15.28 17.82 -0.24
N SER A 380 15.07 17.72 -1.56
CA SER A 380 13.77 17.52 -2.19
C SER A 380 13.81 16.40 -3.23
N VAL A 381 12.65 15.94 -3.70
CA VAL A 381 12.55 14.95 -4.77
C VAL A 381 12.28 15.63 -6.10
N THR A 382 13.06 15.29 -7.12
CA THR A 382 12.95 15.83 -8.48
C THR A 382 13.07 14.72 -9.51
N ILE A 383 12.48 14.89 -10.70
CA ILE A 383 12.58 13.91 -11.80
C ILE A 383 13.68 14.37 -12.75
N LYS A 384 14.75 13.58 -12.90
CA LYS A 384 15.93 13.96 -13.72
C LYS A 384 16.20 13.01 -14.89
N SER A 385 15.60 11.82 -14.90
CA SER A 385 15.76 10.82 -15.94
C SER A 385 14.44 10.13 -16.25
N GLU A 386 14.41 9.36 -17.33
CA GLU A 386 13.26 8.54 -17.75
C GLU A 386 13.72 7.09 -17.91
N PHE A 387 12.87 6.16 -17.49
CA PHE A 387 13.00 4.73 -17.73
C PHE A 387 11.95 4.32 -18.77
N THR A 388 12.39 3.57 -19.79
CA THR A 388 11.50 2.92 -20.76
C THR A 388 11.99 1.49 -20.98
N GLY A 389 11.12 0.51 -20.75
CA GLY A 389 11.49 -0.89 -20.95
C GLY A 389 10.50 -1.89 -20.35
N SER A 390 10.81 -3.18 -20.46
CA SER A 390 10.11 -4.24 -19.72
C SER A 390 10.43 -4.11 -18.23
N TYR A 391 9.41 -4.29 -17.39
CA TYR A 391 9.48 -4.15 -15.96
C TYR A 391 8.53 -5.13 -15.28
N THR A 392 9.00 -5.77 -14.22
CA THR A 392 8.16 -6.60 -13.36
C THR A 392 7.58 -5.72 -12.28
N TRP A 393 6.25 -5.53 -12.28
CA TRP A 393 5.57 -4.63 -11.34
C TRP A 393 5.93 -4.93 -9.87
N GLY A 394 6.26 -3.89 -9.10
CA GLY A 394 6.71 -3.98 -7.71
C GLY A 394 8.14 -4.49 -7.49
N SER A 395 8.90 -4.81 -8.54
CA SER A 395 10.29 -5.27 -8.41
C SER A 395 11.28 -4.11 -8.36
N SER A 396 12.28 -4.19 -7.48
CA SER A 396 13.33 -3.18 -7.44
C SER A 396 14.36 -3.38 -8.55
N ILE A 397 14.72 -2.30 -9.24
CA ILE A 397 15.88 -2.22 -10.13
C ILE A 397 17.00 -1.52 -9.37
N GLU A 398 18.16 -2.16 -9.30
CA GLU A 398 19.38 -1.57 -8.76
C GLU A 398 20.34 -1.24 -9.92
N LYS A 399 20.81 0.01 -9.96
CA LYS A 399 21.81 0.48 -10.92
C LYS A 399 23.01 1.01 -10.15
N SER A 400 24.17 0.43 -10.42
CA SER A 400 25.44 0.88 -9.84
C SER A 400 26.38 1.43 -10.91
N MET A 401 27.03 2.54 -10.61
CA MET A 401 28.01 3.17 -11.51
C MET A 401 29.24 3.59 -10.72
N SER A 402 30.41 3.11 -11.15
CA SER A 402 31.69 3.57 -10.61
C SER A 402 32.04 4.93 -11.21
N LYS A 403 32.43 5.87 -10.35
CA LYS A 403 32.88 7.21 -10.70
C LYS A 403 34.27 7.45 -10.14
N GLN A 404 35.02 8.29 -10.82
CA GLN A 404 36.30 8.79 -10.37
C GLN A 404 36.26 10.32 -10.35
N THR A 405 36.78 10.91 -9.28
CA THR A 405 36.94 12.36 -9.16
C THR A 405 38.32 12.70 -8.62
N GLU A 406 38.82 13.88 -8.95
CA GLU A 406 40.11 14.37 -8.50
C GLU A 406 39.91 15.71 -7.78
N TYR A 407 40.69 15.94 -6.72
CA TYR A 407 40.66 17.17 -5.94
C TYR A 407 42.08 17.63 -5.62
N GLU A 408 42.39 18.90 -5.88
CA GLU A 408 43.66 19.50 -5.48
C GLU A 408 43.54 20.08 -4.06
N ALA A 409 44.28 19.50 -3.12
CA ALA A 409 44.28 19.91 -1.73
C ALA A 409 45.55 20.71 -1.38
N ASP A 410 45.38 21.84 -0.71
CA ASP A 410 46.49 22.55 -0.07
C ASP A 410 46.96 21.75 1.17
N VAL A 411 48.24 21.38 1.21
CA VAL A 411 48.88 20.62 2.30
C VAL A 411 49.97 21.50 2.94
N PRO A 412 49.76 22.04 4.15
CA PRO A 412 50.74 22.87 4.84
C PRO A 412 52.07 22.14 5.13
N PRO A 413 53.18 22.86 5.40
CA PRO A 413 54.47 22.25 5.71
C PRO A 413 54.37 21.37 6.95
N ARG A 414 55.04 20.21 6.92
CA ARG A 414 55.08 19.26 8.05
C ARG A 414 53.68 18.79 8.46
N THR A 415 52.77 18.66 7.50
CA THR A 415 51.43 18.12 7.75
C THR A 415 51.08 16.98 6.79
N ARG A 416 50.22 16.11 7.29
CA ARG A 416 49.46 15.11 6.54
C ARG A 416 48.01 15.58 6.47
N VAL A 417 47.47 15.68 5.26
CA VAL A 417 46.07 16.00 5.01
C VAL A 417 45.38 14.76 4.46
N THR A 418 44.33 14.32 5.15
CA THR A 418 43.41 13.29 4.67
C THR A 418 42.10 13.94 4.29
N LEU A 419 41.67 13.74 3.05
CA LEU A 419 40.34 14.09 2.60
C LEU A 419 39.49 12.82 2.52
N THR A 420 38.26 12.91 3.02
CA THR A 420 37.26 11.86 2.88
C THR A 420 36.10 12.42 2.06
N LEU A 421 35.83 11.81 0.91
CA LEU A 421 34.62 12.09 0.15
C LEU A 421 33.44 11.47 0.88
N VAL A 422 32.45 12.28 1.25
CA VAL A 422 31.22 11.82 1.89
C VAL A 422 30.02 12.20 1.04
N ALA A 423 28.94 11.44 1.19
CA ALA A 423 27.65 11.69 0.55
C ALA A 423 26.51 11.34 1.49
N GLU A 424 25.34 11.93 1.28
CA GLU A 424 24.11 11.53 1.96
C GLU A 424 23.40 10.46 1.13
N LYS A 425 22.92 9.40 1.78
CA LYS A 425 22.03 8.40 1.16
C LYS A 425 20.71 8.39 1.93
N ALA A 426 19.60 8.43 1.22
CA ALA A 426 18.27 8.33 1.79
C ALA A 426 17.36 7.55 0.84
N HIS A 427 16.19 7.17 1.35
CA HIS A 427 15.10 6.61 0.56
C HIS A 427 14.02 7.67 0.33
N CYS A 428 13.26 7.51 -0.74
CA CYS A 428 12.07 8.30 -0.97
C CYS A 428 10.89 7.45 -1.43
N ASP A 429 9.71 7.78 -0.92
CA ASP A 429 8.44 7.28 -1.43
C ASP A 429 7.69 8.42 -2.11
N VAL A 430 7.16 8.20 -3.32
CA VAL A 430 6.43 9.24 -4.08
C VAL A 430 5.13 8.66 -4.65
N PRO A 431 3.96 9.18 -4.24
CA PRO A 431 2.69 8.79 -4.85
C PRO A 431 2.63 9.18 -6.32
N PHE A 432 1.99 8.35 -7.14
CA PHE A 432 1.76 8.68 -8.54
C PHE A 432 0.44 8.10 -9.07
N SER A 433 -0.07 8.75 -10.12
CA SER A 433 -1.13 8.22 -10.96
C SER A 433 -0.56 7.77 -12.30
N TYR A 434 -1.25 6.83 -12.97
CA TYR A 434 -0.79 6.25 -14.23
C TYR A 434 -1.97 5.74 -15.07
N LYS A 435 -1.73 5.54 -16.36
CA LYS A 435 -2.62 4.80 -17.25
C LYS A 435 -2.06 3.39 -17.49
N GLN A 436 -2.94 2.41 -17.38
CA GLN A 436 -2.69 1.03 -17.75
C GLN A 436 -3.49 0.73 -19.02
N ARG A 437 -2.79 0.28 -20.08
CA ARG A 437 -3.39 -0.25 -21.30
C ARG A 437 -3.12 -1.74 -21.38
N ASP A 438 -4.19 -2.50 -21.40
CA ASP A 438 -4.17 -3.94 -21.58
C ASP A 438 -4.72 -4.30 -22.96
N ILE A 439 -4.02 -5.18 -23.67
CA ILE A 439 -4.55 -5.90 -24.81
C ILE A 439 -4.97 -7.28 -24.30
N MET A 440 -6.25 -7.61 -24.41
CA MET A 440 -6.82 -8.89 -24.00
C MET A 440 -6.56 -9.97 -25.06
N TYR A 441 -6.72 -11.25 -24.72
CA TYR A 441 -6.56 -12.36 -25.68
C TYR A 441 -7.56 -12.32 -26.85
N ASP A 442 -8.69 -11.63 -26.71
CA ASP A 442 -9.66 -11.41 -27.79
C ASP A 442 -9.37 -10.15 -28.63
N GLY A 443 -8.22 -9.50 -28.41
CA GLY A 443 -7.79 -8.31 -29.14
C GLY A 443 -8.42 -7.01 -28.65
N ARG A 444 -9.34 -7.03 -27.68
CA ARG A 444 -9.88 -5.80 -27.08
C ARG A 444 -8.79 -5.05 -26.33
N THR A 445 -8.84 -3.72 -26.43
CA THR A 445 -8.01 -2.82 -25.63
C THR A 445 -8.81 -2.28 -24.45
N VAL A 446 -8.29 -2.44 -23.24
CA VAL A 446 -8.85 -1.89 -22.00
C VAL A 446 -7.88 -0.85 -21.46
N ILE A 447 -8.35 0.38 -21.25
CA ILE A 447 -7.55 1.46 -20.67
C ILE A 447 -8.17 1.87 -19.34
N GLN A 448 -7.35 1.91 -18.31
CA GLN A 448 -7.76 2.34 -16.97
C GLN A 448 -6.80 3.43 -16.48
N THR A 449 -7.34 4.48 -15.86
CA THR A 449 -6.56 5.40 -15.05
C THR A 449 -6.53 4.89 -13.62
N LYS A 450 -5.35 4.90 -13.01
CA LYS A 450 -5.07 4.38 -11.68
C LYS A 450 -4.46 5.50 -10.83
N TYR A 451 -4.85 5.55 -9.56
CA TYR A 451 -4.47 6.59 -8.59
C TYR A 451 -3.82 5.99 -7.34
N ASP A 452 -3.31 4.77 -7.45
CA ASP A 452 -2.81 3.98 -6.34
C ASP A 452 -1.30 3.71 -6.44
N GLY A 453 -0.60 4.40 -7.35
CA GLY A 453 0.83 4.19 -7.59
C GLY A 453 1.68 4.70 -6.44
N ILE A 454 2.72 3.95 -6.09
CA ILE A 454 3.76 4.36 -5.14
C ILE A 454 5.13 4.01 -5.72
N TYR A 455 5.97 5.03 -5.87
CA TYR A 455 7.35 4.86 -6.27
C TYR A 455 8.23 4.79 -5.03
N ALA A 456 9.13 3.82 -4.97
CA ALA A 456 10.14 3.72 -3.94
C ALA A 456 11.53 3.86 -4.60
N GLY A 457 12.33 4.78 -4.09
CA GLY A 457 13.66 5.08 -4.61
C GLY A 457 14.70 5.22 -3.51
N ALA A 458 15.97 5.05 -3.87
CA ALA A 458 17.10 5.41 -3.01
C ALA A 458 18.29 5.85 -3.85
N ASN A 459 18.94 6.94 -3.48
CA ASN A 459 20.15 7.42 -4.17
C ASN A 459 21.08 8.16 -3.21
N CYS A 460 22.34 8.34 -3.63
CA CYS A 460 23.28 9.23 -2.97
C CYS A 460 23.13 10.67 -3.52
N PHE A 461 23.30 11.68 -2.67
CA PHE A 461 23.23 13.10 -3.00
C PHE A 461 24.11 13.91 -2.04
N ASN A 462 24.21 15.23 -2.26
CA ASN A 462 24.98 16.16 -1.41
C ASN A 462 26.44 15.71 -1.16
N PHE A 463 27.21 15.49 -2.22
CA PHE A 463 28.62 15.09 -2.11
C PHE A 463 29.50 16.25 -1.62
N ASN A 464 30.39 15.96 -0.67
CA ASN A 464 31.31 16.93 -0.08
C ASN A 464 32.60 16.27 0.45
N PHE A 465 33.66 17.06 0.66
CA PHE A 465 34.91 16.59 1.24
C PHE A 465 35.02 16.99 2.71
N VAL A 466 35.37 16.03 3.57
CA VAL A 466 35.73 16.26 4.98
C VAL A 466 37.25 16.22 5.10
N ARG A 467 37.85 17.25 5.70
CA ARG A 467 39.30 17.41 5.85
C ARG A 467 39.74 17.06 7.26
N LYS A 468 40.79 16.25 7.37
CA LYS A 468 41.54 16.01 8.61
C LYS A 468 43.02 16.35 8.38
N GLU A 469 43.60 17.10 9.30
CA GLU A 469 45.01 17.53 9.24
C GLU A 469 45.75 17.08 10.50
N GLU A 470 46.95 16.54 10.30
CA GLU A 470 47.80 16.00 11.36
C GLU A 470 49.24 16.47 11.15
N ASN A 471 49.96 16.79 12.23
CA ASN A 471 51.39 17.11 12.16
C ASN A 471 52.22 15.83 11.95
N ILE A 472 53.29 15.91 11.15
CA ILE A 472 54.21 14.80 10.84
C ILE A 472 55.68 15.12 11.17
#